data_AF-A0A1D9MJ01-F1
#
_entry.id   AF-A0A1D9MJ01-F1
#
_cell.length_a   1.000
_cell.length_b   1.000
_cell.length_c   1.000
_cell.angle_alpha   90.00
_cell.angle_beta   90.00
_cell.angle_gamma   90.00
#
_symmetry.space_group_name_H-M   'P 1'
#
loop_
_entity.id
_entity.type
_entity.pdbx_description
1 polymer ?
#
loop_
_entity_poly.entity_id
_entity_poly.type
_entity_poly.pdbx_seq_one_letter_code
_entity_poly.pdbx_strand_id
1 'polypeptide(L)'
;MIQGFKDFISRGNVVDMAVGVIIAGAFAPIIKAITDLLLGFIAAIFGQPNFDQVGHFTLNGAEFYPGTIITALINFLIVAAAIYFFVVVPINKMRERKAAGLEEETAAPTEDVALLTEIRDLLARQNH
;
A
#
# COMPACT_ATOMS: atom_id res chain seq x y z
N MET A 1 -12.16 -33.16 2.32
CA MET A 1 -12.14 -31.71 2.63
C MET A 1 -10.72 -31.19 2.87
N ILE A 2 -9.91 -31.83 3.74
CA ILE A 2 -8.53 -31.39 4.01
C ILE A 2 -7.62 -31.42 2.77
N GLN A 3 -7.77 -32.42 1.90
CA GLN A 3 -7.04 -32.48 0.63
C GLN A 3 -7.41 -31.33 -0.32
N GLY A 4 -8.71 -31.06 -0.51
CA GLY A 4 -9.19 -29.95 -1.33
C GLY A 4 -8.85 -28.57 -0.77
N PHE A 5 -8.71 -28.44 0.55
CA PHE A 5 -8.18 -27.22 1.17
C PHE A 5 -6.69 -27.05 0.89
N LYS A 6 -5.90 -28.13 1.00
CA LYS A 6 -4.47 -28.13 0.64
C LYS A 6 -4.26 -27.76 -0.83
N ASP A 7 -5.10 -28.29 -1.74
CA ASP A 7 -5.07 -28.01 -3.18
C ASP A 7 -5.58 -26.59 -3.52
N PHE A 8 -6.32 -25.96 -2.62
CA PHE A 8 -6.76 -24.57 -2.75
C PHE A 8 -5.65 -23.59 -2.34
N ILE A 9 -5.05 -23.81 -1.16
CA ILE A 9 -3.95 -22.98 -0.66
C ILE A 9 -2.66 -23.18 -1.43
N SER A 10 -2.42 -24.33 -2.07
CA SER A 10 -1.22 -24.56 -2.88
C SER A 10 -1.25 -23.84 -4.23
N ARG A 11 -2.37 -23.21 -4.61
CA ARG A 11 -2.41 -22.29 -5.75
C ARG A 11 -1.59 -21.05 -5.39
N GLY A 12 -0.43 -20.87 -6.01
CA GLY A 12 0.50 -19.76 -5.69
C GLY A 12 -0.17 -18.38 -5.61
N ASN A 13 -1.10 -18.09 -6.53
CA ASN A 13 -1.88 -16.85 -6.54
C ASN A 13 -2.71 -16.61 -5.25
N VAL A 14 -3.18 -17.68 -4.59
CA VAL A 14 -3.98 -17.57 -3.35
C VAL A 14 -3.09 -17.24 -2.16
N VAL A 15 -1.88 -17.83 -2.10
CA VAL A 15 -0.91 -17.57 -1.03
C VAL A 15 -0.42 -16.13 -1.09
N ASP A 16 0.00 -15.68 -2.27
CA ASP A 16 0.54 -14.33 -2.44
C ASP A 16 -0.51 -13.25 -2.11
N MET A 17 -1.76 -13.48 -2.54
CA MET A 17 -2.87 -12.61 -2.21
C MET A 17 -3.17 -12.62 -0.69
N ALA A 18 -3.17 -13.80 -0.06
CA ALA A 18 -3.41 -13.91 1.39
C ALA A 18 -2.32 -13.20 2.20
N VAL A 19 -1.06 -13.34 1.81
CA VAL A 19 0.07 -12.63 2.43
C VAL A 19 -0.09 -11.13 2.28
N GLY A 20 -0.47 -10.64 1.09
CA GLY A 20 -0.73 -9.22 0.86
C GLY A 20 -1.83 -8.64 1.78
N VAL A 21 -2.94 -9.36 1.96
CA VAL A 21 -4.04 -8.93 2.85
C VAL A 21 -3.60 -8.92 4.31
N ILE A 22 -2.88 -9.94 4.77
CA ILE A 22 -2.38 -10.02 6.16
C ILE A 22 -1.41 -8.89 6.45
N ILE A 23 -0.46 -8.63 5.53
CA ILE A 23 0.50 -7.55 5.66
C ILE A 23 -0.22 -6.20 5.71
N ALA A 24 -1.17 -5.95 4.81
CA ALA A 24 -1.96 -4.71 4.81
C ALA A 24 -2.68 -4.49 6.14
N GLY A 25 -3.30 -5.53 6.70
CA GLY A 25 -3.95 -5.48 8.01
C GLY A 25 -2.98 -5.23 9.16
N ALA A 26 -1.77 -5.78 9.11
CA ALA A 26 -0.74 -5.64 10.14
C ALA A 26 -0.07 -4.24 10.15
N PHE A 27 -0.04 -3.54 9.01
CA PHE A 27 0.56 -2.20 8.91
C PHE A 27 -0.33 -1.09 9.45
N ALA A 28 -1.66 -1.22 9.37
CA ALA A 28 -2.59 -0.17 9.79
C ALA A 28 -2.40 0.27 11.27
N PRO A 29 -2.22 -0.64 12.26
CA PRO A 29 -1.94 -0.27 13.64
C PRO A 29 -0.63 0.50 13.84
N ILE A 30 0.41 0.17 13.08
CA ILE A 30 1.73 0.84 13.15
C ILE A 30 1.57 2.29 12.71
N ILE A 31 0.89 2.50 11.59
CA ILE A 31 0.63 3.85 11.07
C ILE A 31 -0.26 4.63 12.05
N LYS A 32 -1.28 3.99 12.61
CA LYS A 32 -2.14 4.61 13.62
C LYS A 32 -1.33 5.09 14.83
N ALA A 33 -0.39 4.29 15.33
CA ALA A 33 0.46 4.68 16.46
C ALA A 33 1.31 5.92 16.15
N ILE A 34 1.83 6.03 14.92
CA ILE A 34 2.58 7.21 14.47
C ILE A 34 1.66 8.43 14.37
N THR A 35 0.47 8.28 13.80
CA THR A 35 -0.51 9.36 13.71
C THR A 35 -0.97 9.83 15.09
N ASP A 36 -1.26 8.91 16.00
CA ASP A 36 -1.68 9.24 17.37
C ASP A 36 -0.55 10.00 18.12
N LEU A 37 0.71 9.61 17.91
CA LEU A 37 1.87 10.33 18.46
C LEU A 37 1.95 11.77 17.92
N LEU A 38 1.76 11.96 16.61
CA LEU A 38 1.76 13.28 15.97
C LEU A 38 0.59 14.15 16.45
N LEU A 39 -0.61 13.59 16.56
CA LEU A 39 -1.77 14.26 17.13
C LEU A 39 -1.54 14.62 18.60
N GLY A 40 -0.85 13.77 19.37
CA GLY A 40 -0.46 14.07 20.75
C GLY A 40 0.44 15.31 20.87
N PHE A 41 1.40 15.49 19.94
CA PHE A 41 2.21 16.71 19.90
C PHE A 41 1.40 17.94 19.53
N ILE A 42 0.47 17.81 18.57
CA ILE A 42 -0.47 18.89 18.22
C ILE A 42 -1.34 19.23 19.45
N ALA A 43 -1.82 18.23 20.18
CA ALA A 43 -2.58 18.40 21.41
C ALA A 43 -1.81 19.16 22.48
N ALA A 44 -0.53 18.83 22.67
CA ALA A 44 0.32 19.47 23.67
C ALA A 44 0.53 20.97 23.40
N ILE A 45 0.48 21.39 22.13
CA ILE A 45 0.67 22.78 21.71
C ILE A 45 -0.65 23.55 21.70
N PHE A 46 -1.72 22.95 21.18
CA PHE A 46 -3.01 23.61 20.94
C PHE A 46 -4.08 23.30 21.99
N GLY A 47 -3.79 22.43 22.96
CA GLY A 47 -4.67 22.05 24.06
C GLY A 47 -5.80 21.06 23.69
N GLN A 48 -5.95 20.72 22.41
CA GLN A 48 -6.96 19.79 21.90
C GLN A 48 -6.30 18.75 21.00
N PRO A 49 -6.55 17.44 21.19
CA PRO A 49 -5.95 16.37 20.40
C PRO A 49 -6.50 16.25 18.98
N ASN A 50 -7.60 16.95 18.70
CA ASN A 50 -8.26 16.96 17.42
C ASN A 50 -8.99 18.28 17.20
N PHE A 51 -9.55 18.44 16.01
CA PHE A 51 -10.30 19.62 15.63
C PHE A 51 -11.82 19.39 15.75
N ASP A 52 -12.26 18.33 16.44
CA ASP A 52 -13.67 17.89 16.43
C ASP A 52 -14.61 18.95 17.01
N GLN A 53 -14.12 19.73 17.98
CA GLN A 53 -14.84 20.82 18.63
C GLN A 53 -14.94 22.09 17.78
N VAL A 54 -14.21 22.16 16.65
CA VAL A 54 -14.28 23.31 15.75
C VAL A 54 -15.65 23.37 15.11
N GLY A 55 -16.36 24.47 15.36
CA GLY A 55 -17.70 24.68 14.82
C GLY A 55 -18.76 23.76 15.43
N HIS A 56 -18.55 23.26 16.65
CA HIS A 56 -19.59 22.51 17.37
C HIS A 56 -20.85 23.38 17.55
N PHE A 57 -22.01 22.86 17.14
CA PHE A 57 -23.30 23.49 17.38
C PHE A 57 -24.38 22.45 17.68
N THR A 58 -25.36 22.86 18.47
CA THR A 58 -26.51 22.02 18.84
C THR A 58 -27.75 22.57 18.16
N LEU A 59 -28.44 21.75 17.37
CA LEU A 59 -29.72 22.10 16.75
C LEU A 59 -30.78 21.09 17.19
N ASN A 60 -31.80 21.58 17.91
CA ASN A 60 -32.94 20.77 18.36
C ASN A 60 -32.54 19.49 19.15
N GLY A 61 -31.50 19.59 19.99
CA GLY A 61 -30.98 18.46 20.77
C GLY A 61 -30.04 17.52 20.01
N ALA A 62 -29.80 17.74 18.72
CA ALA A 62 -28.77 17.05 17.96
C ALA A 62 -27.46 17.84 17.98
N GLU A 63 -26.35 17.17 18.32
CA GLU A 63 -25.01 17.73 18.32
C GLU A 63 -24.35 17.53 16.94
N PHE A 64 -23.79 18.59 16.38
CA PHE A 64 -23.07 18.56 15.11
C PHE A 64 -21.61 18.92 15.32
N TYR A 65 -20.73 18.09 14.78
CA TYR A 65 -19.27 18.23 14.90
C TYR A 65 -18.61 18.34 13.51
N PRO A 66 -18.78 19.46 12.79
CA PRO A 66 -18.17 19.63 11.46
C PRO A 66 -16.64 19.56 11.51
N GLY A 67 -16.03 19.91 12.65
CA GLY A 67 -14.61 19.78 12.89
C GLY A 67 -14.04 18.36 12.73
N THR A 68 -14.87 17.32 12.85
CA THR A 68 -14.47 15.92 12.60
C THR A 68 -13.98 15.69 11.17
N ILE A 69 -14.49 16.45 10.20
CA ILE A 69 -14.04 16.39 8.80
C ILE A 69 -12.61 16.90 8.69
N ILE A 70 -12.28 17.98 9.39
CA ILE A 70 -10.92 18.55 9.43
C ILE A 70 -9.97 17.55 10.09
N THR A 71 -10.37 16.97 11.23
CA THR A 71 -9.61 15.90 11.90
C THR A 71 -9.36 14.72 10.95
N ALA A 72 -10.38 14.26 10.22
CA ALA A 72 -10.26 13.16 9.28
C ALA A 72 -9.31 13.48 8.11
N LEU A 73 -9.38 14.70 7.57
CA LEU A 73 -8.48 15.16 6.50
C LEU A 73 -7.03 15.21 6.96
N ILE A 74 -6.77 15.77 8.15
CA ILE A 74 -5.41 15.86 8.70
C ILE A 74 -4.86 14.45 8.96
N ASN A 75 -5.66 13.56 9.56
CA ASN A 75 -5.29 12.17 9.78
C ASN A 75 -4.96 11.47 8.45
N PHE A 76 -5.81 11.62 7.43
CA PHE A 76 -5.57 11.08 6.10
C PHE A 76 -4.23 11.56 5.50
N LEU A 77 -3.94 12.86 5.59
CA LEU A 77 -2.68 13.42 5.08
C LEU A 77 -1.46 12.89 5.82
N ILE A 78 -1.53 12.74 7.15
CA ILE A 78 -0.45 12.16 7.96
C ILE A 78 -0.20 10.71 7.56
N VAL A 79 -1.26 9.90 7.45
CA VAL A 79 -1.20 8.50 7.04
C VAL A 79 -0.60 8.37 5.64
N ALA A 80 -1.08 9.18 4.69
CA ALA A 80 -0.59 9.19 3.32
C ALA A 80 0.90 9.58 3.26
N ALA A 81 1.32 10.60 4.01
CA ALA A 81 2.71 11.00 4.12
C ALA A 81 3.58 9.90 4.71
N ALA A 82 3.12 9.24 5.78
CA ALA A 82 3.84 8.13 6.40
C ALA A 82 4.03 6.96 5.41
N ILE A 83 2.97 6.54 4.72
CA ILE A 83 3.06 5.48 3.70
C ILE A 83 4.02 5.91 2.57
N TYR A 84 3.90 7.14 2.10
CA TYR A 84 4.75 7.64 1.02
C TYR A 84 6.23 7.62 1.41
N PHE A 85 6.60 8.22 2.55
CA PHE A 85 7.99 8.34 2.97
C PHE A 85 8.60 7.03 3.47
N PHE A 86 7.86 6.19 4.20
CA PHE A 86 8.41 4.97 4.80
C PHE A 86 8.24 3.71 3.96
N VAL A 87 7.32 3.71 2.98
CA VAL A 87 7.07 2.53 2.13
C VAL A 87 7.40 2.85 0.67
N VAL A 88 6.77 3.88 0.09
CA VAL A 88 6.89 4.15 -1.36
C VAL A 88 8.29 4.63 -1.72
N VAL A 89 8.85 5.62 -1.02
CA VAL A 89 10.19 6.16 -1.28
C VAL A 89 11.30 5.09 -1.19
N PRO A 90 11.41 4.28 -0.11
CA PRO A 90 12.45 3.26 -0.04
C PRO A 90 12.24 2.14 -1.05
N ILE A 91 11.00 1.73 -1.33
CA ILE A 91 10.73 0.73 -2.37
C ILE A 91 11.11 1.28 -3.75
N ASN A 92 10.72 2.51 -4.08
CA ASN A 92 11.09 3.14 -5.36
C ASN A 92 12.60 3.31 -5.48
N LYS A 93 13.28 3.79 -4.43
CA LYS A 93 14.74 3.90 -4.39
C LYS A 93 15.44 2.56 -4.53
N MET A 94 14.91 1.50 -3.92
CA MET A 94 15.45 0.15 -4.06
C MET A 94 15.22 -0.40 -5.47
N ARG A 95 14.06 -0.11 -6.08
CA ARG A 95 13.76 -0.47 -7.46
C ARG A 95 14.64 0.27 -8.46
N GLU A 96 14.92 1.55 -8.25
CA GLU A 96 15.87 2.33 -9.06
C GLU A 96 17.28 1.77 -8.96
N ARG A 97 17.73 1.37 -7.75
CA ARG A 97 19.05 0.73 -7.57
C ARG A 97 19.13 -0.66 -8.18
N LYS A 98 18.02 -1.40 -8.19
CA LYS A 98 17.91 -2.69 -8.87
C LYS A 98 17.84 -2.50 -10.39
N ALA A 99 17.09 -1.53 -10.90
CA ALA A 99 17.03 -1.19 -12.32
C ALA A 99 18.39 -0.68 -12.85
N ALA A 100 19.16 0.05 -12.04
CA ALA A 100 20.52 0.50 -12.39
C ALA A 100 21.58 -0.61 -12.34
N GLY A 101 21.27 -1.80 -11.82
CA GLY A 101 22.15 -2.97 -11.81
C GLY A 101 21.56 -4.20 -12.52
N LEU A 102 20.35 -4.08 -13.07
CA LEU A 102 19.58 -5.17 -13.68
C LEU A 102 18.87 -4.65 -14.95
N GLU A 103 19.63 -4.13 -15.91
CA GLU A 103 19.15 -4.19 -17.29
C GLU A 103 19.04 -5.65 -17.80
N GLU A 104 19.44 -6.66 -17.00
CA GLU A 104 19.35 -8.08 -17.39
C GLU A 104 18.51 -9.01 -16.48
N GLU A 105 17.91 -8.55 -15.37
CA GLU A 105 17.22 -9.48 -14.43
C GLU A 105 15.84 -9.02 -13.93
N THR A 106 15.10 -8.25 -14.73
CA THR A 106 13.64 -8.22 -14.59
C THR A 106 13.01 -9.11 -15.65
N ALA A 107 12.64 -10.30 -15.18
CA ALA A 107 12.16 -11.45 -15.93
C ALA A 107 13.23 -12.03 -16.86
N ALA A 108 13.85 -13.15 -16.43
CA ALA A 108 14.06 -14.21 -17.40
C ALA A 108 12.76 -14.27 -18.21
N PRO A 109 12.79 -14.10 -19.55
CA PRO A 109 11.57 -14.04 -20.33
C PRO A 109 10.72 -15.22 -19.88
N THR A 110 9.46 -14.95 -19.52
CA THR A 110 8.54 -16.06 -19.20
C THR A 110 8.69 -17.09 -20.31
N GLU A 111 8.54 -18.37 -20.03
CA GLU A 111 8.73 -19.41 -21.06
C GLU A 111 8.02 -19.03 -22.36
N ASP A 112 6.85 -18.40 -22.26
CA ASP A 112 6.12 -17.78 -23.35
C ASP A 112 6.90 -16.70 -24.12
N VAL A 113 7.51 -15.71 -23.46
CA VAL A 113 8.32 -14.67 -24.11
C VAL A 113 9.59 -15.26 -24.74
N ALA A 114 10.19 -16.28 -24.12
CA ALA A 114 11.34 -16.99 -24.67
C ALA A 114 10.95 -17.75 -25.95
N LEU A 115 9.87 -18.53 -25.88
CA LEU A 115 9.27 -19.24 -27.02
C LEU A 115 8.84 -18.28 -28.12
N LEU A 116 8.24 -17.14 -27.79
CA LEU A 116 7.84 -16.12 -28.78
C LEU A 116 9.05 -15.49 -29.47
N THR A 117 10.17 -15.34 -28.75
CA THR A 117 11.44 -14.87 -29.33
C THR A 117 12.01 -15.92 -30.29
N GLU A 118 12.01 -17.19 -29.90
CA GLU A 118 12.41 -18.30 -30.77
C GLU A 118 11.51 -18.41 -32.01
N ILE A 119 10.19 -18.31 -31.85
CA ILE A 119 9.22 -18.32 -32.96
C ILE A 119 9.47 -17.16 -33.92
N ARG A 120 9.70 -15.94 -33.40
CA ARG A 120 10.06 -14.77 -34.21
C ARG A 120 11.33 -15.04 -35.02
N ASP A 121 12.35 -15.60 -34.38
CA ASP A 121 13.65 -15.85 -35.02
C ASP A 121 13.59 -16.99 -36.05
N LEU A 122 12.69 -17.96 -35.86
CA LEU A 122 12.40 -19.00 -36.84
C LEU A 122 11.61 -18.46 -38.04
N LEU A 123 10.60 -17.60 -37.81
CA LEU A 123 9.83 -16.95 -38.87
C LEU A 123 10.69 -15.98 -39.69
N ALA A 124 11.58 -15.22 -39.04
CA ALA A 124 12.52 -14.32 -39.71
C ALA A 124 13.49 -15.09 -40.63
N ARG A 125 13.90 -16.30 -40.23
CA ARG A 125 14.73 -17.20 -41.04
C ARG A 125 13.97 -17.87 -42.19
N GLN A 126 12.65 -18.02 -42.08
CA GLN A 126 11.82 -18.67 -43.10
C GLN A 126 11.35 -17.71 -44.20
N ASN A 127 11.30 -16.39 -43.91
CA ASN A 127 10.97 -15.33 -44.86
C ASN A 127 12.16 -14.81 -45.69
N HIS A 128 13.32 -15.46 -45.59
CA HIS A 128 14.51 -15.27 -46.43
C HIS A 128 14.83 -16.56 -47.18
#